data_AF-A0A538HUK7-F1
#
_entry.id   AF-A0A538HUK7-F1
#
_cell.length_a   1.000
_cell.length_b   1.000
_cell.length_c   1.000
_cell.angle_alpha   90.00
_cell.angle_beta   90.00
_cell.angle_gamma   90.00
#
_symmetry.space_group_name_H-M   'P 1'
#
loop_
_entity.id
_entity.type
_entity.pdbx_description
1 polymer ?
#
loop_
_entity_poly.entity_id
_entity_poly.type
_entity_poly.pdbx_seq_one_letter_code
_entity_poly.pdbx_strand_id
1 'polypeptide(L)' 'MARKTVLVSDMSGVEIPEGKGATIRITFRDARKGVRELDVTDEEAEALGGRTVARRGRRPKSAS' A
#
# COMPACT_ATOMS: atom_id res chain seq x y z
N MET A 1 13.24 25.96 11.44
CA MET A 1 13.42 24.58 10.95
C MET A 1 12.10 24.09 10.38
N ALA A 2 12.07 23.71 9.10
CA ALA A 2 10.88 23.10 8.52
C ALA A 2 10.72 21.68 9.09
N ARG A 3 9.50 21.31 9.51
CA ARG A 3 9.21 19.95 9.97
C ARG A 3 9.07 19.08 8.72
N LYS A 4 9.96 18.10 8.54
CA LYS A 4 9.82 17.08 7.50
C LYS A 4 8.94 15.97 8.06
N THR A 5 7.81 15.69 7.42
CA THR A 5 7.03 14.49 7.70
C THR A 5 7.71 13.33 7.00
N VAL A 6 8.01 12.26 7.74
CA VAL A 6 8.65 11.06 7.22
C VAL A 6 7.64 9.92 7.34
N LEU A 7 7.37 9.25 6.23
CA LEU A 7 6.59 8.01 6.23
C LEU A 7 7.56 6.86 6.52
N VAL A 8 7.15 5.93 7.38
CA VAL A 8 7.99 4.81 7.83
C VAL A 8 7.21 3.52 7.66
N SER A 9 7.86 2.48 7.16
CA SER A 9 7.25 1.16 6.99
C SER A 9 6.88 0.55 8.35
N ASP A 10 5.65 0.05 8.45
CA ASP A 10 5.16 -0.70 9.62
C ASP A 10 5.81 -2.09 9.74
N MET A 11 6.45 -2.59 8.68
CA MET A 11 7.08 -3.92 8.67
C MET A 11 8.54 -3.88 9.10
N SER A 12 9.34 -2.99 8.51
CA SER A 12 10.78 -2.91 8.78
C SER A 12 11.22 -1.69 9.59
N GLY A 13 10.35 -0.68 9.74
CA GLY A 13 10.73 0.59 10.37
C GLY A 13 11.61 1.48 9.49
N VAL A 14 11.75 1.16 8.19
CA VAL A 14 12.55 1.93 7.23
C VAL A 14 11.74 3.08 6.66
N GLU A 15 12.39 4.23 6.41
CA GLU A 15 11.75 5.37 5.76
C GLU A 15 11.25 5.00 4.35
N ILE A 16 10.00 5.34 4.07
CA ILE A 16 9.40 5.23 2.74
C ILE A 16 9.65 6.55 2.01
N PRO A 17 10.39 6.55 0.90
CA PRO A 17 10.63 7.76 0.14
C PRO A 17 9.34 8.35 -0.43
N GLU A 18 9.34 9.66 -0.67
CA GLU A 18 8.17 10.34 -1.24
C GLU A 18 7.83 9.77 -2.63
N GLY A 19 6.55 9.45 -2.85
CA GLY A 19 6.07 8.85 -4.10
C GLY A 19 6.38 7.37 -4.30
N LYS A 20 6.91 6.70 -3.27
CA LYS A 20 7.20 5.25 -3.22
C LYS A 20 6.30 4.56 -2.18
N GLY A 21 6.31 3.23 -2.19
CA GLY A 21 5.64 2.40 -1.19
C GLY A 21 4.20 2.06 -1.54
N ALA A 22 3.58 1.30 -0.65
CA ALA A 22 2.20 0.88 -0.76
C ALA A 22 1.50 0.90 0.59
N THR A 23 0.19 1.20 0.56
CA THR A 23 -0.70 0.99 1.69
C THR A 23 -1.46 -0.31 1.48
N ILE A 24 -1.38 -1.22 2.44
CA ILE A 24 -2.07 -2.51 2.43
C ILE A 24 -3.23 -2.48 3.42
N ARG A 25 -4.42 -2.82 2.94
CA ARG A 25 -5.60 -3.01 3.78
C ARG A 25 -5.97 -4.49 3.88
N ILE A 26 -5.76 -5.08 5.05
CA ILE A 26 -6.10 -6.46 5.37
C ILE A 26 -7.48 -6.50 6.03
N THR A 27 -8.46 -7.07 5.34
CA THR A 27 -9.79 -7.35 5.91
C THR A 27 -9.82 -8.78 6.42
N PHE A 28 -9.91 -8.95 7.74
CA PHE A 28 -9.99 -10.28 8.32
C PHE A 28 -11.39 -10.87 8.14
N ARG A 29 -11.48 -12.17 7.87
CA ARG A 29 -12.77 -12.89 7.85
C ARG A 29 -13.35 -13.06 9.26
N ASP A 30 -12.50 -13.12 10.29
CA ASP A 30 -12.93 -13.09 11.69
C ASP A 30 -13.37 -11.66 12.03
N ALA A 31 -14.67 -11.48 12.25
CA ALA A 31 -15.28 -10.18 12.53
C ALA A 31 -14.70 -9.48 13.78
N ARG A 32 -14.12 -10.23 14.72
CA ARG A 32 -13.52 -9.66 15.94
C ARG A 32 -12.20 -8.95 15.67
N LYS A 33 -11.52 -9.29 14.56
CA LYS A 33 -10.22 -8.72 14.19
C LYS A 33 -10.36 -7.45 13.34
N GLY A 34 -11.52 -7.21 12.74
CA GLY A 34 -11.80 -6.02 11.93
C GLY A 34 -10.89 -5.89 10.70
N VAL A 35 -10.36 -4.69 10.49
CA VAL A 35 -9.49 -4.33 9.36
C VAL A 35 -8.17 -3.81 9.91
N ARG A 36 -7.05 -4.18 9.28
CA ARG A 36 -5.73 -3.62 9.56
C ARG A 36 -5.20 -2.91 8.32
N GLU A 37 -4.64 -1.73 8.52
CA GLU A 37 -3.96 -0.94 7.50
C GLU A 37 -2.47 -0.87 7.85
N LEU A 38 -1.61 -0.95 6.84
CA LEU A 38 -0.15 -0.94 6.98
C LEU A 38 0.45 -0.14 5.83
N ASP A 39 1.42 0.71 6.13
CA ASP A 39 2.28 1.33 5.14
C ASP A 39 3.58 0.53 5.01
N VAL A 40 3.97 0.22 3.78
CA VAL A 40 5.13 -0.63 3.50
C VAL A 40 5.94 -0.08 2.32
N THR A 41 7.20 -0.50 2.21
CA THR A 41 8.02 -0.20 1.04
C THR A 41 7.53 -0.96 -0.20
N ASP A 42 7.97 -0.52 -1.39
CA ASP A 42 7.65 -1.22 -2.64
C ASP A 42 8.14 -2.68 -2.62
N GLU A 43 9.35 -2.90 -2.10
CA GLU A 43 9.97 -4.22 -2.00
C GLU A 43 9.17 -5.15 -1.08
N GLU A 44 8.71 -4.64 0.07
CA GLU A 44 7.87 -5.39 1.00
C GLU A 44 6.49 -5.71 0.40
N ALA A 45 5.90 -4.75 -0.31
CA ALA A 45 4.64 -4.93 -1.01
C ALA A 45 4.74 -6.00 -2.11
N GLU A 46 5.84 -6.01 -2.86
CA GLU A 46 6.11 -7.02 -3.89
C GLU A 46 6.38 -8.40 -3.29
N ALA A 47 7.10 -8.46 -2.17
CA ALA A 47 7.43 -9.71 -1.46
C ALA A 47 6.21 -10.39 -0.81
N LEU A 48 5.17 -9.62 -0.44
CA LEU A 48 3.90 -10.17 0.09
C LEU A 48 3.15 -11.04 -0.92
N GLY A 49 3.46 -10.91 -2.22
CA GLY A 49 2.82 -11.67 -3.28
C GLY A 49 1.34 -11.31 -3.48
N GLY A 50 0.62 -12.17 -4.19
CA GLY A 50 -0.79 -11.97 -4.52
C GLY A 50 -1.02 -11.77 -6.02
N ARG A 51 -2.15 -11.15 -6.37
CA ARG A 51 -2.55 -10.93 -7.77
C ARG A 51 -2.63 -9.44 -8.04
N THR A 52 -1.93 -8.98 -9.08
CA THR A 52 -2.10 -7.62 -9.59
C THR A 52 -3.53 -7.41 -10.06
N VAL A 53 -4.20 -6.43 -9.45
CA VAL A 53 -5.55 -6.01 -9.85
C VAL A 53 -5.43 -4.76 -10.71
N ALA A 54 -6.09 -4.76 -11.87
CA ALA A 54 -6.13 -3.58 -12.72
C ALA A 54 -6.81 -2.42 -11.96
N ARG A 55 -6.24 -1.21 -12.07
CA ARG A 55 -6.86 0.01 -11.55
C ARG A 55 -8.24 0.18 -12.20
N ARG A 56 -9.31 -0.14 -11.48
CA ARG A 56 -10.69 0.11 -11.97
C ARG A 56 -10.85 1.61 -12.18
N GLY A 57 -11.17 2.01 -13.41
CA GLY A 57 -11.37 3.42 -13.79
C GLY A 57 -10.55 3.90 -15.00
N ARG A 58 -9.54 3.15 -15.47
CA ARG A 58 -8.90 3.47 -16.76
C ARG A 58 -9.82 3.00 -17.89
N ARG A 59 -10.65 3.90 -18.42
CA ARG A 59 -11.46 3.63 -19.62
C ARG A 59 -10.51 3.18 -20.74
N PRO A 60 -10.76 2.03 -21.40
CA PRO A 60 -9.91 1.57 -22.49
C PRO A 60 -9.90 2.62 -23.61
N LYS A 61 -8.71 2.85 -24.20
CA LYS A 61 -8.49 3.87 -25.24
C LYS A 61 -9.37 3.66 -26.48
N SER A 62 -9.88 2.44 -26.68
CA SER A 62 -10.77 2.04 -27.77
C SER A 62 -12.27 2.25 -27.51
N ALA A 63 -12.67 2.73 -26.31
CA ALA A 63 -14.07 3.01 -26.00
C ALA A 63 -14.41 4.51 -26.11
N SER A 64 -13.86 5.18 -27.13
CA SER A 64 -14.28 6.52 -27.57
C SER A 64 -15.36 6.41 -28.63
#